data_AF-A0A5E6NQP0-F1
#
_entry.id   AF-A0A5E6NQP0-F1
#
_cell.length_a   1.000
_cell.length_b   1.000
_cell.length_c   1.000
_cell.angle_alpha   90.00
_cell.angle_beta   90.00
_cell.angle_gamma   90.00
#
_symmetry.space_group_name_H-M   'P 1'
#
loop_
_entity.id
_entity.type
_entity.pdbx_description
1 polymer ?
#
loop_
_entity_poly.entity_id
_entity_poly.type
_entity_poly.pdbx_seq_one_letter_code
_entity_poly.pdbx_strand_id
1 'polypeptide(L)'
;MLFKEQALKHNLSVFQPESLKDDNAQKTLFALNADVMVVVAYGQLLPKLVLDTPKYGCLNIHASLLPRWRGAAPIQRAILAGDKTTGVCIMQMDEGLDTGNILLEKTCDITTTDTAQTLHDKTRHTRG
;
A
#
# COMPACT_ATOMS: atom_id res chain seq x y z
N MET A 1 15.85 0.70 -0.83
CA MET A 1 16.88 1.63 -0.32
C MET A 1 16.32 3.02 -0.03
N LEU A 2 15.48 3.61 -0.90
CA LEU A 2 15.00 4.99 -0.74
C LEU A 2 14.22 5.28 0.57
N PHE A 3 13.30 4.42 1.03
CA PHE A 3 12.51 4.71 2.24
C PHE A 3 13.35 4.90 3.50
N LYS A 4 14.32 4.00 3.74
CA LYS A 4 15.24 4.08 4.88
C LYS A 4 16.06 5.36 4.85
N GLU A 5 16.68 5.64 3.71
CA GLU A 5 17.52 6.84 3.56
C GLU A 5 16.71 8.12 3.77
N GLN A 6 15.49 8.20 3.23
CA GLN A 6 14.62 9.36 3.45
C GLN A 6 14.19 9.48 4.91
N ALA A 7 13.79 8.39 5.56
CA ALA A 7 13.44 8.40 6.98
C ALA A 7 14.60 8.91 7.86
N LEU A 8 15.81 8.40 7.62
CA LEU A 8 17.01 8.84 8.35
C LEU A 8 17.35 10.31 8.09
N LYS A 9 17.20 10.82 6.87
CA LYS A 9 17.38 12.26 6.56
C LYS A 9 16.41 13.15 7.34
N HIS A 10 15.23 12.65 7.67
CA HIS A 10 14.21 13.34 8.45
C HIS A 10 14.25 13.01 9.95
N ASN A 11 15.28 12.32 10.43
CA ASN A 11 15.42 11.88 11.84
C ASN A 11 14.23 11.03 12.34
N LEU A 12 13.63 10.25 11.46
CA LEU A 12 12.58 9.31 11.81
C LEU A 12 13.18 7.97 12.25
N SER A 13 12.58 7.35 13.25
CA SER A 13 12.94 5.99 13.67
C SER A 13 12.69 5.00 12.53
N VAL A 14 13.67 4.13 12.27
CA VAL A 14 13.57 3.09 11.25
C VAL A 14 13.63 1.73 11.90
N PHE A 15 12.58 0.93 11.69
CA PHE A 15 12.50 -0.46 12.12
C PHE A 15 12.56 -1.38 10.90
N GLN A 16 13.40 -2.42 10.96
CA GLN A 16 13.56 -3.40 9.88
C GLN A 16 13.53 -4.83 10.44
N PRO A 17 12.40 -5.25 11.05
CA PRO A 17 12.25 -6.64 11.47
C PRO A 17 12.27 -7.57 10.25
N GLU A 18 12.79 -8.79 10.41
CA GLU A 18 12.72 -9.81 9.35
C GLU A 18 11.28 -10.25 9.10
N SER A 19 10.46 -10.31 10.17
CA SER A 19 9.06 -10.70 10.11
C SER A 19 8.21 -9.92 11.12
N LEU A 20 7.00 -9.53 10.70
CA LEU A 20 6.00 -8.94 11.60
C LEU A 20 5.25 -9.99 12.43
N LYS A 21 5.57 -11.28 12.23
CA LYS A 21 5.11 -12.38 13.09
C LYS A 21 5.95 -12.50 14.37
N ASP A 22 7.11 -11.84 14.42
CA ASP A 22 8.03 -11.97 15.54
C ASP A 22 7.53 -11.18 16.76
N ASP A 23 7.52 -11.81 17.94
CA ASP A 23 7.04 -11.21 19.19
C ASP A 23 7.73 -9.87 19.51
N ASN A 24 9.04 -9.77 19.24
CA ASN A 24 9.79 -8.55 19.49
C ASN A 24 9.38 -7.42 18.54
N ALA A 25 9.06 -7.75 17.28
CA ALA A 25 8.57 -6.77 16.31
C ALA A 25 7.18 -6.27 16.72
N GLN A 26 6.31 -7.18 17.17
CA GLN A 26 4.97 -6.85 17.63
C GLN A 26 4.99 -6.01 18.91
N LYS A 27 5.83 -6.35 19.89
CA LYS A 27 6.03 -5.53 21.10
C LYS A 27 6.53 -4.13 20.76
N THR A 28 7.47 -4.02 19.82
CA THR A 28 7.96 -2.72 19.35
C THR A 28 6.85 -1.93 18.70
N LEU A 29 6.07 -2.54 17.79
CA LEU A 29 4.94 -1.90 17.13
C LEU A 29 3.89 -1.42 18.14
N PHE A 30 3.55 -2.26 19.11
CA PHE A 30 2.60 -1.93 20.19
C PHE A 30 3.08 -0.73 21.01
N ALA A 31 4.37 -0.69 21.36
CA ALA A 31 4.96 0.39 22.14
C ALA A 31 4.96 1.75 21.41
N LEU A 32 4.83 1.78 20.07
CA LEU A 32 4.69 3.02 19.31
C LEU A 32 3.36 3.73 19.57
N ASN A 33 2.34 3.01 20.08
CA ASN A 33 1.02 3.56 20.40
C ASN A 33 0.43 4.41 19.24
N ALA A 34 0.52 3.88 18.02
CA ALA A 34 0.12 4.59 16.82
C ALA A 34 -1.42 4.65 16.68
N ASP A 35 -1.93 5.78 16.19
CA ASP A 35 -3.34 5.88 15.82
C ASP A 35 -3.64 5.11 14.52
N VAL A 36 -2.75 5.17 13.53
CA VAL A 36 -2.91 4.55 12.20
C VAL A 36 -1.58 4.00 11.73
N MET A 37 -1.59 2.87 11.03
CA MET A 37 -0.46 2.39 10.25
C MET A 37 -0.73 2.56 8.75
N VAL A 38 0.13 3.31 8.05
CA VAL A 38 0.05 3.45 6.59
C VAL A 38 1.02 2.47 5.93
N VAL A 39 0.46 1.61 5.08
CA VAL A 39 1.15 0.55 4.36
C VAL A 39 1.16 0.91 2.88
N VAL A 40 2.34 0.82 2.25
CA VAL A 40 2.51 1.11 0.83
C VAL A 40 3.46 0.08 0.24
N ALA A 41 3.04 -0.57 -0.85
CA ALA A 41 3.83 -1.56 -1.58
C ALA A 41 4.40 -2.69 -0.68
N TYR A 42 3.63 -3.11 0.33
CA TYR A 42 3.99 -4.23 1.18
C TYR A 42 3.30 -5.51 0.71
N GLY A 43 4.06 -6.40 0.08
CA GLY A 43 3.52 -7.60 -0.57
C GLY A 43 3.25 -8.79 0.36
N GLN A 44 3.22 -8.59 1.68
CA GLN A 44 2.99 -9.66 2.65
C GLN A 44 1.71 -9.41 3.45
N LEU A 45 1.01 -10.49 3.81
CA LEU A 45 -0.13 -10.43 4.71
C LEU A 45 0.34 -9.98 6.10
N LEU A 46 -0.41 -9.04 6.69
CA LEU A 46 -0.19 -8.63 8.06
C LEU A 46 -0.91 -9.61 9.00
N PRO A 47 -0.24 -10.10 10.06
CA PRO A 47 -0.92 -10.85 11.11
C PRO A 47 -2.05 -10.04 11.71
N LYS A 48 -3.14 -10.70 12.12
CA LYS A 48 -4.29 -10.03 12.76
C LYS A 48 -3.89 -9.11 13.92
N LEU A 49 -2.96 -9.55 14.77
CA LEU A 49 -2.46 -8.73 15.88
C LEU A 49 -1.84 -7.40 15.40
N VAL A 50 -1.12 -7.42 14.28
CA VAL A 50 -0.53 -6.22 13.68
C VAL A 50 -1.62 -5.30 13.10
N LEU A 51 -2.63 -5.88 12.44
CA LEU A 51 -3.78 -5.12 11.92
C LEU A 51 -4.56 -4.43 13.05
N ASP A 52 -4.68 -5.08 14.20
CA ASP A 52 -5.46 -4.60 15.35
C ASP A 52 -4.64 -3.69 16.29
N THR A 53 -3.31 -3.56 16.10
CA THR A 53 -2.44 -2.79 17.00
C THR A 53 -2.68 -1.27 16.93
N PRO A 54 -2.73 -0.62 15.74
CA PRO A 54 -3.05 0.80 15.67
C PRO A 54 -4.52 1.05 16.00
N LYS A 55 -4.83 2.16 16.67
CA LYS A 55 -6.19 2.50 17.13
C LYS A 55 -7.27 2.43 16.05
N TYR A 56 -6.95 2.88 14.83
CA TYR A 56 -7.84 2.86 13.67
C TYR A 56 -7.35 1.87 12.59
N GLY A 57 -6.47 0.94 12.97
CA GLY A 57 -5.94 -0.13 12.13
C GLY A 57 -4.96 0.32 11.06
N CYS A 58 -4.84 -0.52 10.03
CA CYS A 58 -3.89 -0.34 8.93
C CYS A 58 -4.59 0.08 7.62
N LEU A 59 -4.04 1.08 6.95
CA LEU A 59 -4.48 1.55 5.65
C LEU A 59 -3.46 1.15 4.58
N ASN A 60 -3.90 0.53 3.48
CA ASN A 60 -3.03 0.28 2.32
C ASN A 60 -3.35 1.26 1.19
N ILE A 61 -2.30 1.75 0.53
CA ILE A 61 -2.42 2.47 -0.74
C ILE A 61 -2.13 1.46 -1.87
N HIS A 62 -3.13 1.16 -2.68
CA HIS A 62 -3.04 0.19 -3.77
C HIS A 62 -3.14 0.85 -5.13
N ALA A 63 -2.29 0.46 -6.08
CA ALA A 63 -2.18 1.08 -7.40
C ALA A 63 -3.14 0.48 -8.44
N SER A 64 -4.39 0.23 -8.04
CA SER A 64 -5.51 -0.07 -8.93
C SER A 64 -6.83 0.38 -8.31
N LEU A 65 -7.90 0.27 -9.11
CA LEU A 65 -9.29 0.38 -8.65
C LEU A 65 -9.77 -0.99 -8.18
N LEU A 66 -9.80 -1.20 -6.86
CA LEU A 66 -10.24 -2.48 -6.29
C LEU A 66 -11.75 -2.69 -6.56
N PRO A 67 -12.23 -3.95 -6.69
CA PRO A 67 -11.50 -5.21 -6.49
C PRO A 67 -10.66 -5.65 -7.69
N ARG A 68 -10.54 -4.84 -8.75
CA ARG A 68 -9.76 -5.20 -9.94
C ARG A 68 -8.27 -5.10 -9.62
N TRP A 69 -7.50 -6.10 -10.07
CA TRP A 69 -6.05 -6.19 -9.87
C TRP A 69 -5.58 -6.19 -8.41
N ARG A 70 -6.22 -7.01 -7.57
CA ARG A 70 -5.64 -7.41 -6.28
C ARG A 70 -4.27 -8.04 -6.46
N GLY A 71 -3.43 -7.89 -5.45
CA GLY A 71 -2.12 -8.49 -5.37
C GLY A 71 -1.08 -7.78 -6.22
N ALA A 72 -0.13 -8.56 -6.74
CA ALA A 72 1.08 -8.02 -7.32
C ALA A 72 0.89 -7.45 -8.74
N ALA A 73 1.71 -6.43 -9.04
CA ALA A 73 1.86 -5.81 -10.35
C ALA A 73 0.57 -5.25 -11.01
N PRO A 74 -0.28 -4.49 -10.27
CA PRO A 74 -1.57 -4.01 -10.80
C PRO A 74 -1.42 -3.14 -12.06
N ILE A 75 -0.38 -2.31 -12.14
CA ILE A 75 -0.11 -1.42 -13.27
C ILE A 75 0.13 -2.21 -14.56
N GLN A 76 1.04 -3.19 -14.51
CA GLN A 76 1.39 -4.01 -15.66
C GLN A 76 0.18 -4.84 -16.12
N ARG A 77 -0.61 -5.35 -15.17
CA ARG A 77 -1.80 -6.14 -15.46
C ARG A 77 -2.90 -5.32 -16.15
N ALA A 78 -3.14 -4.09 -15.69
CA ALA A 78 -4.10 -3.19 -16.33
C ALA A 78 -3.74 -2.89 -17.80
N ILE A 79 -2.46 -2.63 -18.07
CA ILE A 79 -1.96 -2.42 -19.45
C ILE A 79 -2.13 -3.69 -20.29
N LEU A 80 -1.70 -4.85 -19.76
CA LEU A 80 -1.75 -6.13 -20.49
C LEU A 80 -3.19 -6.52 -20.85
N ALA A 81 -4.16 -6.22 -19.99
CA ALA A 81 -5.57 -6.49 -20.23
C ALA A 81 -6.23 -5.49 -21.18
N GLY A 82 -5.55 -4.40 -21.54
CA GLY A 82 -6.10 -3.34 -22.37
C GLY A 82 -7.14 -2.48 -21.66
N ASP A 83 -7.05 -2.37 -20.32
CA ASP A 83 -7.93 -1.50 -19.54
C ASP A 83 -7.83 -0.06 -20.03
N LYS A 84 -8.95 0.66 -20.05
CA LYS A 84 -9.00 2.09 -20.44
C LYS A 84 -8.82 3.02 -19.26
N THR A 85 -9.10 2.53 -18.06
CA THR A 85 -9.05 3.29 -16.82
C THR A 85 -8.46 2.41 -15.73
N THR A 86 -7.60 3.00 -14.91
CA THR A 86 -7.13 2.43 -13.64
C THR A 86 -7.14 3.54 -12.60
N GLY A 87 -6.38 3.40 -11.53
CA GLY A 87 -6.28 4.43 -10.52
C GLY A 87 -5.47 4.00 -9.31
N VAL A 88 -5.73 4.69 -8.23
CA VAL A 88 -5.27 4.35 -6.89
C VAL A 88 -6.45 4.28 -5.95
N CYS A 89 -6.36 3.40 -4.96
CA CYS A 89 -7.30 3.38 -3.86
C CYS A 89 -6.58 3.35 -2.51
N ILE A 90 -7.26 3.90 -1.50
CA ILE A 90 -6.94 3.71 -0.09
C ILE A 90 -7.95 2.72 0.44
N MET A 91 -7.47 1.62 1.01
CA MET A 91 -8.32 0.61 1.64
C MET A 91 -7.96 0.42 3.10
N GLN A 92 -8.98 0.16 3.93
CA GLN A 92 -8.79 -0.42 5.25
C GLN A 92 -8.36 -1.87 5.07
N MET A 93 -7.20 -2.25 5.60
CA MET A 93 -6.71 -3.63 5.48
C MET A 93 -7.53 -4.60 6.34
N ASP A 94 -7.71 -5.81 5.83
CA ASP A 94 -8.21 -6.98 6.57
C ASP A 94 -7.17 -8.12 6.49
N GLU A 95 -7.54 -9.32 6.94
CA GLU A 95 -6.64 -10.48 6.95
C GLU A 95 -6.33 -11.04 5.54
N GLY A 96 -7.07 -10.61 4.52
CA GLY A 96 -6.89 -11.07 3.15
C GLY A 96 -5.99 -10.15 2.32
N LEU A 97 -5.64 -10.61 1.13
CA LEU A 97 -4.78 -9.85 0.21
C LEU A 97 -5.64 -8.90 -0.62
N ASP A 98 -5.54 -7.60 -0.31
CA ASP A 98 -6.26 -6.53 -1.01
C ASP A 98 -7.78 -6.71 -1.05
N THR A 99 -8.34 -7.28 0.02
CA THR A 99 -9.78 -7.60 0.16
C THR A 99 -10.57 -6.60 1.00
N GLY A 100 -9.87 -5.77 1.77
CA GLY A 100 -10.51 -4.87 2.72
C GLY A 100 -11.30 -3.73 2.09
N ASN A 101 -12.03 -3.02 2.95
CA ASN A 101 -12.99 -2.00 2.50
C ASN A 101 -12.28 -0.80 1.85
N ILE A 102 -12.76 -0.43 0.67
CA ILE A 102 -12.26 0.73 -0.06
C ILE A 102 -12.81 2.00 0.61
N LEU A 103 -11.91 2.90 1.01
CA LEU A 103 -12.26 4.15 1.69
C LEU A 103 -12.26 5.34 0.73
N LEU A 104 -11.34 5.34 -0.24
CA LEU A 104 -11.19 6.41 -1.22
C LEU A 104 -10.58 5.85 -2.50
N GLU A 105 -11.02 6.34 -3.65
CA GLU A 105 -10.46 5.99 -4.95
C GLU A 105 -10.23 7.23 -5.80
N LYS A 106 -9.25 7.14 -6.68
CA LYS A 106 -9.03 8.14 -7.72
C LYS A 106 -8.62 7.47 -9.01
N THR A 107 -9.33 7.81 -10.08
CA THR A 107 -9.13 7.21 -11.40
C THR A 107 -8.10 7.97 -12.24
N CYS A 108 -7.53 7.28 -13.22
CA CYS A 108 -6.78 7.87 -14.32
C CYS A 108 -6.93 7.04 -15.59
N ASP A 109 -6.81 7.71 -16.74
CA ASP A 109 -6.93 7.06 -18.05
C ASP A 109 -5.62 6.40 -18.47
N ILE A 110 -5.77 5.20 -19.05
CA ILE A 110 -4.72 4.46 -19.75
C ILE A 110 -4.87 4.74 -21.24
N THR A 111 -3.88 5.43 -21.81
CA THR A 111 -3.82 5.72 -23.24
C THR A 111 -3.04 4.64 -23.99
N THR A 112 -3.17 4.61 -25.31
CA THR A 112 -2.44 3.64 -26.17
C THR A 112 -0.93 3.84 -26.17
N THR A 113 -0.45 5.00 -25.69
CA THR A 113 0.97 5.33 -25.58
C THR A 113 1.51 5.12 -24.17
N ASP A 114 0.66 4.73 -23.20
CA ASP A 114 1.14 4.48 -21.86
C ASP A 114 2.03 3.24 -21.79
N THR A 115 3.12 3.40 -21.05
CA THR A 115 4.00 2.32 -20.63
C THR A 115 3.77 2.06 -19.14
N ALA A 116 4.32 0.96 -18.62
CA ALA A 116 4.28 0.70 -17.18
C ALA A 116 4.88 1.87 -16.36
N GLN A 117 5.93 2.52 -16.87
CA GLN A 117 6.55 3.67 -16.22
C GLN A 117 5.65 4.91 -16.25
N THR A 118 5.08 5.27 -17.41
CA THR A 118 4.22 6.47 -17.49
C THR A 118 2.95 6.30 -16.68
N LEU A 119 2.37 5.08 -16.65
CA LEU A 119 1.20 4.79 -15.85
C LEU A 119 1.52 4.77 -14.34
N HIS A 120 2.67 4.22 -13.95
CA HIS A 120 3.18 4.35 -12.58
C HIS A 120 3.25 5.81 -12.15
N ASP A 121 3.84 6.67 -12.98
CA ASP A 121 4.00 8.08 -12.65
C ASP A 121 2.65 8.81 -12.61
N LYS A 122 1.69 8.46 -13.47
CA LYS A 122 0.30 8.95 -13.37
C LYS A 122 -0.34 8.59 -12.04
N THR A 123 -0.25 7.33 -11.61
CA THR A 123 -0.84 6.87 -10.34
C THR A 123 -0.19 7.52 -9.11
N ARG A 124 1.07 7.97 -9.21
CA ARG A 124 1.74 8.75 -8.14
C ARG A 124 1.23 10.20 -8.07
N HIS A 125 0.80 10.77 -9.19
CA HIS A 125 0.42 12.18 -9.33
C HIS A 125 -1.08 12.41 -9.50
N THR A 126 -1.93 11.44 -9.13
CA THR A 126 -3.37 11.64 -9.02
C THR A 126 -3.65 12.65 -7.88
N ARG A 127 -3.38 13.93 -8.14
CA ARG A 127 -3.60 15.06 -7.22
C ARG A 127 -5.08 15.38 -7.17
N GLY A 128 -5.62 15.48 -5.96
CA GLY A 128 -6.95 16.01 -5.62
C GLY A 128 -7.35 17.17 -6.49
#